data_AF-A0A4R8X0C1-F1
#
_entry.id   AF-A0A4R8X0C1-F1
#
_cell.length_a   1.000
_cell.length_b   1.000
_cell.length_c   1.000
_cell.angle_alpha   90.00
_cell.angle_beta   90.00
_cell.angle_gamma   90.00
#
_symmetry.space_group_name_H-M   'P 1'
#
loop_
_entity.id
_entity.type
_entity.pdbx_description
1 polymer ?
#
loop_
_entity_poly.entity_id
_entity_poly.type
_entity_poly.pdbx_seq_one_letter_code
_entity_poly.pdbx_strand_id
1 'polypeptide(L)'
;MTGLGDDRLVAGRRALEQTREDFWAVCAPVNPPKLARDYVDYFCARNAANVDTVKKNQPRRLQFYDAVDTYLRAYSAIANELEPAGYAPREVASIEKEVRFFEDVVRDVKLAAGEQTD
;
A
#
# COMPACT_ATOMS: atom_id res chain seq x y z
N MET A 1 -7.93 34.01 12.08
CA MET A 1 -7.76 32.81 12.93
C MET A 1 -8.14 31.55 12.14
N THR A 2 -7.32 31.15 11.18
CA THR A 2 -7.48 29.91 10.39
C THR A 2 -6.41 28.89 10.79
N GLY A 3 -6.17 28.68 12.09
CA GLY A 3 -5.05 27.84 12.54
C GLY A 3 -5.34 26.33 12.53
N LEU A 4 -6.49 25.92 13.08
CA LEU A 4 -6.75 24.50 13.37
C LEU A 4 -7.05 23.65 12.13
N GLY A 5 -7.68 24.23 11.11
CA GLY A 5 -8.00 23.53 9.86
C GLY A 5 -6.74 23.25 9.04
N ASP A 6 -5.89 24.27 8.92
CA ASP A 6 -4.62 24.18 8.17
C ASP A 6 -3.65 23.22 8.86
N ASP A 7 -3.55 23.25 10.20
CA ASP A 7 -2.69 22.33 10.96
C ASP A 7 -3.11 20.85 10.77
N ARG A 8 -4.41 20.56 10.74
CA ARG A 8 -4.92 19.21 10.50
C ARG A 8 -4.60 18.73 9.08
N LEU A 9 -4.78 19.58 8.08
CA LEU A 9 -4.47 19.25 6.68
C LEU A 9 -2.98 19.01 6.46
N VAL A 10 -2.12 19.83 7.09
CA VAL A 10 -0.66 19.63 7.07
C VAL A 10 -0.26 18.31 7.73
N ALA A 11 -0.84 18.00 8.90
CA ALA A 11 -0.58 16.75 9.60
C ALA A 11 -1.04 15.53 8.78
N GLY A 12 -2.23 15.59 8.19
CA GLY A 12 -2.77 14.54 7.34
C GLY A 12 -1.92 14.30 6.10
N ARG A 13 -1.49 15.38 5.42
CA ARG A 13 -0.56 15.28 4.29
C ARG A 13 0.75 14.60 4.70
N ARG A 14 1.38 15.04 5.79
CA ARG A 14 2.62 14.41 6.28
C ARG A 14 2.44 12.93 6.59
N ALA A 15 1.32 12.56 7.22
CA ALA A 15 1.01 11.17 7.51
C ALA A 15 0.85 10.34 6.22
N LEU A 16 0.16 10.88 5.20
CA LEU A 16 0.04 10.19 3.92
C LEU A 16 1.39 10.00 3.25
N GLU A 17 2.21 11.04 3.15
CA GLU A 17 3.53 10.96 2.51
C GLU A 17 4.47 10.00 3.25
N GLN A 18 4.51 10.06 4.59
CA GLN A 18 5.36 9.17 5.39
C GLN A 18 4.97 7.71 5.20
N THR A 19 3.68 7.40 5.35
CA THR A 19 3.20 6.02 5.19
C THR A 19 3.37 5.52 3.77
N ARG A 20 3.25 6.39 2.77
CA ARG A 20 3.54 6.08 1.36
C ARG A 20 5.01 5.77 1.13
N GLU A 21 5.93 6.54 1.73
CA GLU A 21 7.37 6.28 1.65
C GLU A 21 7.73 4.94 2.29
N ASP A 22 7.26 4.69 3.51
CA ASP A 22 7.48 3.44 4.25
C ASP A 22 6.93 2.23 3.47
N PHE A 23 5.74 2.38 2.90
CA PHE A 23 5.12 1.40 2.02
C PHE A 23 5.99 1.08 0.79
N TRP A 24 6.50 2.11 0.11
CA TRP A 24 7.35 1.91 -1.06
C TRP A 24 8.71 1.30 -0.71
N ALA A 25 9.24 1.54 0.49
CA ALA A 25 10.44 0.87 0.98
C ALA A 25 10.24 -0.65 1.11
N VAL A 26 9.07 -1.09 1.60
CA VAL A 26 8.72 -2.53 1.64
C VAL A 26 8.59 -3.12 0.22
N CYS A 27 8.12 -2.33 -0.74
CA CYS A 27 7.96 -2.74 -2.14
C CYS A 27 9.22 -2.57 -2.99
N ALA A 28 10.28 -1.95 -2.47
CA ALA A 28 11.52 -1.68 -3.19
C ALA A 28 12.18 -2.95 -3.78
N PRO A 29 12.22 -4.11 -3.06
CA PRO A 29 12.86 -5.32 -3.57
C PRO A 29 12.06 -6.08 -4.64
N VAL A 30 10.82 -5.68 -4.93
CA VAL A 30 10.02 -6.30 -5.99
C VAL A 30 10.62 -5.90 -7.35
N ASN A 31 10.94 -6.88 -8.19
CA ASN A 31 11.56 -6.60 -9.48
C ASN A 31 10.58 -5.88 -10.43
N PRO A 32 11.07 -4.99 -11.31
CA PRO A 32 10.28 -4.49 -12.43
C PRO A 32 9.73 -5.64 -13.28
N PRO A 33 8.52 -5.51 -13.85
CA PRO A 33 7.74 -4.27 -14.00
C PRO A 33 6.89 -3.82 -12.79
N LYS A 34 6.88 -4.57 -11.68
CA LYS A 34 6.02 -4.31 -10.50
C LYS A 34 4.53 -4.35 -10.84
N LEU A 35 4.12 -5.32 -11.63
CA LEU A 35 2.72 -5.69 -11.83
C LEU A 35 2.26 -6.62 -10.69
N ALA A 36 0.95 -6.84 -10.54
CA ALA A 36 0.39 -7.68 -9.48
C ALA A 36 1.08 -9.05 -9.35
N ARG A 37 1.42 -9.68 -10.49
CA ARG A 37 2.14 -10.96 -10.51
C ARG A 37 3.54 -10.89 -9.89
N ASP A 38 4.26 -9.79 -10.05
CA ASP A 38 5.61 -9.62 -9.50
C ASP A 38 5.56 -9.52 -7.97
N TYR A 39 4.52 -8.89 -7.43
CA TYR A 39 4.25 -8.88 -5.99
C TYR A 39 3.93 -10.29 -5.48
N VAL A 40 3.06 -11.04 -6.16
CA VAL A 40 2.77 -12.44 -5.80
C VAL A 40 4.02 -13.30 -5.82
N ASP A 41 4.84 -13.19 -6.87
CA ASP A 41 6.06 -13.97 -7.02
C ASP A 41 7.08 -13.65 -5.92
N TYR A 42 7.21 -12.36 -5.58
CA TYR A 42 8.11 -11.91 -4.53
C TYR A 42 7.59 -12.30 -3.14
N PHE A 43 6.35 -11.95 -2.79
CA PHE A 43 5.82 -12.11 -1.44
C PHE A 43 5.35 -13.55 -1.12
N CYS A 44 4.95 -14.33 -2.10
CA CYS A 44 4.57 -15.74 -1.94
C CYS A 44 5.68 -16.67 -2.44
N ALA A 45 5.74 -16.89 -3.75
CA ALA A 45 6.75 -17.65 -4.46
C ALA A 45 6.41 -17.62 -5.96
N ARG A 46 7.42 -17.70 -6.84
CA ARG A 46 7.19 -17.90 -8.29
C ARG A 46 6.35 -19.14 -8.59
N ASN A 47 6.49 -20.19 -7.77
CA ASN A 47 5.66 -21.39 -7.82
C ASN A 47 4.92 -21.57 -6.49
N ALA A 48 3.62 -21.27 -6.47
CA ALA A 48 2.76 -21.37 -5.29
C ALA A 48 2.59 -22.83 -4.79
N ALA A 49 2.89 -23.85 -5.60
CA ALA A 49 2.92 -25.23 -5.14
C ALA A 49 4.09 -25.54 -4.18
N ASN A 50 5.09 -24.65 -4.09
CA ASN A 50 6.17 -24.76 -3.13
C ASN A 50 5.74 -24.22 -1.76
N VAL A 51 4.92 -25.00 -1.07
CA VAL A 51 4.30 -24.65 0.22
C VAL A 51 5.33 -24.26 1.27
N ASP A 52 6.51 -24.90 1.29
CA ASP A 52 7.58 -24.55 2.24
C ASP A 52 8.14 -23.14 2.01
N THR A 53 8.31 -22.76 0.74
CA THR A 53 8.75 -21.40 0.40
C THR A 53 7.67 -20.38 0.72
N VAL A 54 6.41 -20.68 0.41
CA VAL A 54 5.27 -19.82 0.77
C VAL A 54 5.21 -19.62 2.28
N LYS A 55 5.37 -20.66 3.10
CA LYS A 55 5.40 -20.55 4.57
C LYS A 55 6.58 -19.71 5.06
N LYS A 56 7.80 -19.94 4.55
CA LYS A 56 8.99 -19.17 4.91
C LYS A 56 8.84 -17.67 4.62
N ASN A 57 8.06 -17.31 3.61
CA ASN A 57 7.84 -15.93 3.20
C ASN A 57 6.70 -15.23 3.96
N GLN A 58 6.00 -15.92 4.87
CA GLN A 58 4.90 -15.35 5.65
C GLN A 58 5.28 -14.07 6.42
N PRO A 59 6.42 -13.98 7.14
CA PRO A 59 6.76 -12.75 7.87
C PRO A 59 6.87 -11.53 6.94
N ARG A 60 7.39 -11.75 5.73
CA ARG A 60 7.50 -10.71 4.71
C ARG A 60 6.13 -10.29 4.16
N ARG A 61 5.19 -11.23 4.01
CA ARG A 61 3.79 -10.90 3.65
C ARG A 61 3.11 -10.06 4.71
N LEU A 62 3.27 -10.43 5.99
CA LEU A 62 2.68 -9.68 7.09
C LEU A 62 3.19 -8.22 7.12
N GLN A 63 4.51 -8.02 6.90
CA GLN A 63 5.07 -6.67 6.76
C GLN A 63 4.45 -5.90 5.59
N PHE A 64 4.24 -6.55 4.45
CA PHE A 64 3.60 -5.93 3.29
C PHE A 64 2.14 -5.55 3.56
N TYR A 65 1.36 -6.45 4.17
CA TYR A 65 -0.04 -6.17 4.50
C TYR A 65 -0.15 -5.00 5.46
N ASP A 66 0.66 -4.97 6.52
CA ASP A 66 0.65 -3.90 7.52
C ASP A 66 1.03 -2.54 6.89
N ALA A 67 2.03 -2.53 6.01
CA ALA A 67 2.44 -1.32 5.30
C ALA A 67 1.34 -0.79 4.36
N VAL A 68 0.71 -1.67 3.57
CA VAL A 68 -0.41 -1.28 2.68
C VAL A 68 -1.59 -0.77 3.50
N ASP A 69 -2.01 -1.51 4.52
CA ASP A 69 -3.14 -1.17 5.38
C ASP A 69 -2.92 0.18 6.12
N THR A 70 -1.70 0.44 6.57
CA THR A 70 -1.31 1.72 7.17
C THR A 70 -1.37 2.88 6.17
N TYR A 71 -0.90 2.67 4.93
CA TYR A 71 -1.03 3.65 3.86
C TYR A 71 -2.50 3.92 3.48
N LEU A 72 -3.31 2.86 3.31
CA LEU A 72 -4.74 2.98 2.98
C LEU A 72 -5.53 3.75 4.05
N ARG A 73 -5.21 3.54 5.33
CA ARG A 73 -5.78 4.32 6.44
C ARG A 73 -5.40 5.79 6.37
N ALA A 74 -4.12 6.09 6.14
CA ALA A 74 -3.64 7.47 6.03
C ALA A 74 -4.31 8.19 4.84
N TYR A 75 -4.46 7.49 3.72
CA TYR A 75 -5.21 8.00 2.56
C TYR A 75 -6.68 8.25 2.92
N SER A 76 -7.36 7.27 3.51
CA SER A 76 -8.79 7.38 3.87
C SER A 76 -9.06 8.54 4.82
N ALA A 77 -8.11 8.86 5.70
CA ALA A 77 -8.22 9.98 6.63
C ALA A 77 -8.26 11.36 5.95
N ILE A 78 -7.74 11.48 4.73
CA ILE A 78 -7.67 12.75 3.99
C ILE A 78 -8.21 12.69 2.55
N ALA A 79 -8.81 11.57 2.12
CA ALA A 79 -9.15 11.33 0.73
C ALA A 79 -10.01 12.43 0.10
N ASN A 80 -10.99 12.95 0.85
CA ASN A 80 -11.89 14.03 0.40
C ASN A 80 -11.24 15.43 0.48
N GLU A 81 -10.00 15.52 0.97
CA GLU A 81 -9.33 16.77 1.32
C GLU A 81 -7.91 16.85 0.74
N LEU A 82 -7.57 16.01 -0.25
CA LEU A 82 -6.26 16.03 -0.88
C LEU A 82 -5.99 17.36 -1.59
N GLU A 83 -6.91 17.88 -2.42
CA GLU A 83 -6.71 19.19 -3.05
C GLU A 83 -6.58 20.33 -2.01
N PRO A 84 -7.46 20.43 -0.99
CA PRO A 84 -7.27 21.35 0.14
C PRO A 84 -5.94 21.19 0.90
N ALA A 85 -5.41 19.98 1.00
CA ALA A 85 -4.10 19.70 1.60
C ALA A 85 -2.91 20.07 0.68
N GLY A 86 -3.19 20.59 -0.51
CA GLY A 86 -2.19 21.10 -1.45
C GLY A 86 -1.63 20.06 -2.41
N TYR A 87 -2.38 18.98 -2.69
CA TYR A 87 -2.09 18.07 -3.80
C TYR A 87 -2.70 18.62 -5.10
N ALA A 88 -1.95 18.54 -6.21
CA ALA A 88 -2.48 18.86 -7.52
C ALA A 88 -3.46 17.76 -7.99
N PRO A 89 -4.46 18.07 -8.85
CA PRO A 89 -5.43 17.08 -9.34
C PRO A 89 -4.80 15.83 -9.97
N ARG A 90 -3.63 15.99 -10.62
CA ARG A 90 -2.86 14.86 -11.18
C ARG A 90 -2.28 13.95 -10.10
N GLU A 91 -1.88 14.51 -8.96
CA GLU A 91 -1.32 13.75 -7.83
C GLU A 91 -2.43 13.00 -7.12
N VAL A 92 -3.59 13.63 -6.92
CA VAL A 92 -4.82 12.99 -6.40
C VAL A 92 -5.16 11.76 -7.26
N ALA A 93 -5.30 11.95 -8.57
CA ALA A 93 -5.62 10.84 -9.48
C ALA A 93 -4.55 9.74 -9.49
N SER A 94 -3.28 10.08 -9.22
CA SER A 94 -2.20 9.09 -9.11
C SER A 94 -2.29 8.30 -7.80
N ILE A 95 -2.56 8.96 -6.68
CA ILE A 95 -2.69 8.34 -5.36
C ILE A 95 -3.91 7.42 -5.34
N GLU A 96 -5.06 7.86 -5.88
CA GLU A 96 -6.27 7.03 -5.98
C GLU A 96 -6.05 5.74 -6.77
N LYS A 97 -5.31 5.81 -7.88
CA LYS A 97 -4.97 4.63 -8.68
C LYS A 97 -4.02 3.71 -7.93
N GLU A 98 -3.05 4.27 -7.22
CA GLU A 98 -2.09 3.51 -6.42
C GLU A 98 -2.78 2.76 -5.28
N VAL A 99 -3.64 3.42 -4.52
CA VAL A 99 -4.45 2.84 -3.44
C VAL A 99 -5.28 1.66 -3.97
N ARG A 100 -6.06 1.86 -5.04
CA ARG A 100 -6.87 0.79 -5.64
C ARG A 100 -6.03 -0.38 -6.12
N PHE A 101 -4.89 -0.10 -6.76
CA PHE A 101 -3.98 -1.13 -7.23
C PHE A 101 -3.47 -1.99 -6.06
N PHE A 102 -3.07 -1.39 -4.95
CA PHE A 102 -2.53 -2.13 -3.81
C PHE A 102 -3.59 -2.84 -2.96
N GLU A 103 -4.84 -2.35 -2.93
CA GLU A 103 -5.98 -3.12 -2.43
C GLU A 103 -6.12 -4.46 -3.17
N ASP A 104 -6.07 -4.43 -4.51
CA ASP A 104 -6.14 -5.64 -5.33
C ASP A 104 -4.90 -6.54 -5.18
N VAL A 105 -3.70 -5.95 -5.13
CA VAL A 105 -2.44 -6.72 -4.93
C VAL A 105 -2.45 -7.47 -3.60
N VAL A 106 -2.92 -6.85 -2.50
CA VAL A 106 -3.02 -7.54 -1.21
C VAL A 106 -3.96 -8.74 -1.31
N ARG A 107 -5.09 -8.60 -2.00
CA ARG A 107 -6.03 -9.71 -2.22
C ARG A 107 -5.37 -10.84 -3.01
N ASP A 108 -4.66 -10.52 -4.09
CA ASP A 108 -3.96 -11.50 -4.92
C ASP A 108 -2.86 -12.23 -4.14
N VAL A 109 -2.09 -11.51 -3.31
CA VAL A 109 -1.04 -12.09 -2.47
C VAL A 109 -1.64 -13.04 -1.42
N LYS A 110 -2.72 -12.64 -0.74
CA LYS A 110 -3.43 -13.51 0.23
C LYS A 110 -3.95 -14.78 -0.44
N LEU A 111 -4.62 -14.63 -1.59
CA LEU A 111 -5.14 -15.76 -2.37
C LEU A 111 -4.02 -16.72 -2.78
N ALA A 112 -2.91 -16.20 -3.32
CA ALA A 112 -1.77 -17.00 -3.74
C ALA A 112 -1.04 -17.68 -2.57
N ALA A 113 -1.11 -17.09 -1.36
CA ALA A 113 -0.59 -17.70 -0.14
C ALA A 113 -1.54 -18.76 0.46
N GLY A 114 -2.76 -18.89 -0.05
CA GLY A 114 -3.80 -19.72 0.56
C GLY A 114 -4.31 -19.19 1.90
N GLU A 115 -4.14 -17.88 2.15
CA GLU A 115 -4.62 -17.20 3.34
C GLU A 115 -6.08 -16.79 3.08
N GLN A 116 -7.02 -17.32 3.86
CA GLN A 116 -8.43 -16.99 3.67
C GLN A 116 -8.67 -15.49 3.85
N THR A 117 -9.30 -14.88 2.86
CA THR A 117 -9.95 -13.57 2.98
C THR A 117 -11.38 -13.85 3.41
N ASP A 118 -11.64 -13.77 4.72
CA ASP A 118 -13.01 -13.61 5.24
C ASP A 118 -13.48 -12.17 4.99
#